data_AF-A0A7C7HQT5-F1
#
_entry.id   AF-A0A7C7HQT5-F1
#
_cell.length_a   1.000
_cell.length_b   1.000
_cell.length_c   1.000
_cell.angle_alpha   90.00
_cell.angle_beta   90.00
_cell.angle_gamma   90.00
#
_symmetry.space_group_name_H-M   'P 1'
#
loop_
_entity.id
_entity.type
_entity.pdbx_description
1 polymer ?
#
loop_
_entity_poly.entity_id
_entity_poly.type
_entity_poly.pdbx_seq_one_letter_code
_entity_poly.pdbx_strand_id
1 'polypeptide(L)'
;MTGNGIWDVSFSVMIALVLGVAAVILGAINMRFLTDVRDPKAEAVFVNVVSCHREIERFHDLRTMVIDDQHTILVAEVELREEAMLAGLHQRIAAQEEELLLQVREARQAEPALREYIADRAAVQATLARTEEIIDDLERQIRQRCPQVSHVTIEVQGIAADDSSMTQPTNVIGGPSTEM
;
A
#
# COMPACT_ATOMS: atom_id res chain seq x y z
N MET A 1 64.33 -29.36 22.39
CA MET A 1 63.03 -28.78 22.02
C MET A 1 62.92 -28.80 20.51
N THR A 2 62.43 -29.90 19.93
CA THR A 2 62.29 -30.06 18.48
C THR A 2 60.83 -29.84 18.10
N GLY A 3 60.44 -28.57 17.97
CA GLY A 3 59.18 -28.19 17.35
C GLY A 3 59.28 -28.48 15.86
N ASN A 4 58.57 -29.49 15.38
CA ASN A 4 58.54 -29.82 13.97
C ASN A 4 57.70 -28.76 13.25
N GLY A 5 58.37 -27.81 12.57
CA GLY A 5 57.74 -26.67 11.90
C GLY A 5 56.66 -27.05 10.87
N ILE A 6 56.64 -28.30 10.42
CA ILE A 6 55.57 -28.87 9.59
C ILE A 6 54.22 -28.88 10.33
N TRP A 7 54.22 -29.16 11.65
CA TRP A 7 52.99 -29.15 12.45
C TRP A 7 52.45 -27.74 12.67
N ASP A 8 53.32 -26.74 12.84
CA ASP A 8 52.91 -25.34 13.05
C ASP A 8 52.26 -24.73 11.79
N VAL A 9 52.83 -25.04 10.61
CA VAL A 9 52.23 -24.67 9.32
C VAL A 9 50.88 -25.36 9.11
N SER A 10 50.77 -26.66 9.44
CA SER A 10 49.50 -27.38 9.31
C SER A 10 48.41 -26.81 10.23
N PHE A 11 48.79 -26.39 11.44
CA PHE A 11 47.87 -25.79 12.40
C PHE A 11 47.41 -24.40 11.95
N SER A 12 48.32 -23.61 11.38
CA SER A 12 48.01 -22.30 10.81
C SER A 12 47.04 -22.39 9.63
N VAL A 13 47.25 -23.35 8.71
CA VAL A 13 46.34 -23.60 7.58
C VAL A 13 44.96 -24.05 8.08
N MET A 14 44.92 -24.90 9.10
CA MET A 14 43.66 -25.37 9.70
C MET A 14 42.89 -24.20 10.35
N ILE A 15 43.56 -23.35 11.12
CA ILE A 15 42.92 -22.16 11.71
C ILE A 15 42.42 -21.20 10.63
N ALA A 16 43.23 -20.94 9.60
CA ALA A 16 42.84 -20.07 8.49
C ALA A 16 41.58 -20.60 7.79
N LEU A 17 41.47 -21.92 7.64
CA LEU A 17 40.29 -22.56 7.04
C LEU A 17 39.06 -22.43 7.96
N VAL A 18 39.20 -22.66 9.26
CA VAL A 18 38.10 -22.49 10.23
C VAL A 18 37.64 -21.04 10.28
N LEU A 19 38.57 -20.08 10.32
CA LEU A 19 38.24 -18.65 10.30
C LEU A 19 37.59 -18.23 8.98
N GLY A 20 38.06 -18.77 7.85
CA GLY A 20 37.45 -18.54 6.54
C GLY A 20 36.00 -19.04 6.48
N VAL A 21 35.75 -20.27 6.95
CA VAL A 21 34.39 -20.83 7.02
C VAL A 21 33.51 -20.03 7.97
N ALA A 22 34.02 -19.67 9.16
CA ALA A 22 33.28 -18.85 10.11
C ALA A 22 32.92 -17.48 9.54
N ALA A 23 33.84 -16.83 8.83
CA ALA A 23 33.60 -15.53 8.17
C ALA A 23 32.56 -15.63 7.06
N VAL A 24 32.56 -16.69 6.25
CA VAL A 24 31.54 -16.93 5.22
C VAL A 24 30.18 -17.19 5.85
N ILE A 25 30.11 -18.01 6.91
CA ILE A 25 28.86 -18.29 7.63
C ILE A 25 28.30 -17.02 8.27
N LEU A 26 29.13 -16.24 8.97
CA LEU A 26 28.71 -14.96 9.54
C LEU A 26 28.29 -13.98 8.44
N GLY A 27 29.01 -13.89 7.33
CA GLY A 27 28.68 -13.04 6.19
C GLY A 27 27.33 -13.41 5.57
N ALA A 28 27.08 -14.70 5.36
CA ALA A 28 25.83 -15.20 4.81
C ALA A 28 24.64 -15.00 5.77
N ILE A 29 24.84 -15.25 7.07
CA ILE A 29 23.82 -15.00 8.09
C ILE A 29 23.54 -13.50 8.22
N ASN A 30 24.58 -12.67 8.28
CA ASN A 30 24.45 -11.22 8.38
C ASN A 30 23.77 -10.61 7.14
N MET A 31 24.08 -11.11 5.93
CA MET A 31 23.33 -10.72 4.72
C MET A 31 21.87 -11.16 4.78
N ARG A 32 21.58 -12.36 5.31
CA ARG A 32 20.20 -12.81 5.52
C ARG A 32 19.42 -11.94 6.51
N PHE A 33 20.06 -11.47 7.57
CA PHE A 33 19.46 -10.53 8.53
C PHE A 33 19.24 -9.13 7.94
N LEU A 34 20.11 -8.68 7.02
CA LEU A 34 19.92 -7.43 6.28
C LEU A 34 18.83 -7.53 5.20
N THR A 35 18.42 -8.74 4.80
CA THR A 35 17.54 -8.91 3.63
C THR A 35 16.06 -8.84 3.98
N ASP A 36 15.58 -9.42 5.08
CA ASP A 36 14.14 -9.40 5.37
C ASP A 36 13.87 -10.15 6.67
N VAL A 37 13.88 -9.47 7.82
CA VAL A 37 13.15 -10.02 8.97
C VAL A 37 11.69 -9.62 8.76
N ARG A 38 11.03 -10.33 7.83
CA ARG A 38 9.59 -10.18 7.61
C ARG A 38 8.86 -10.62 8.86
N ASP A 39 7.77 -9.93 9.15
CA ASP A 39 6.81 -10.35 10.17
C ASP A 39 5.63 -11.05 9.48
N PRO A 40 5.66 -12.39 9.34
CA PRO A 40 4.57 -13.13 8.70
C PRO A 40 3.25 -12.99 9.44
N LYS A 41 3.28 -12.67 10.75
CA LYS A 41 2.06 -12.43 11.53
C LYS A 41 1.45 -11.08 11.16
N ALA A 42 2.26 -10.02 11.05
CA ALA A 42 1.78 -8.72 10.58
C ALA A 42 1.24 -8.79 9.16
N GLU A 43 1.92 -9.51 8.26
CA GLU A 43 1.44 -9.72 6.88
C GLU A 43 0.09 -10.44 6.84
N ALA A 44 -0.07 -11.53 7.60
CA ALA A 44 -1.32 -12.27 7.66
C ALA A 44 -2.47 -11.41 8.22
N VAL A 45 -2.19 -10.58 9.23
CA VAL A 45 -3.18 -9.63 9.78
C VAL A 45 -3.57 -8.59 8.72
N PHE A 46 -2.60 -8.01 8.01
CA PHE A 46 -2.87 -7.04 6.95
C PHE A 46 -3.74 -7.64 5.85
N VAL A 47 -3.36 -8.81 5.31
CA VAL A 47 -4.12 -9.50 4.27
C VAL A 47 -5.55 -9.76 4.73
N ASN A 48 -5.74 -10.16 5.99
CA ASN A 48 -7.06 -10.40 6.54
C ASN A 48 -7.89 -9.11 6.69
N VAL A 49 -7.29 -8.02 7.18
CA VAL A 49 -7.98 -6.72 7.30
C VAL A 49 -8.40 -6.21 5.94
N VAL A 50 -7.47 -6.17 4.98
CA VAL A 50 -7.72 -5.64 3.64
C VAL A 50 -8.73 -6.49 2.87
N SER A 51 -8.63 -7.82 2.93
CA SER A 51 -9.58 -8.71 2.21
C SER A 51 -11.01 -8.61 2.75
N CYS A 52 -11.19 -8.15 3.99
CA CYS A 52 -12.51 -7.92 4.58
C CYS A 52 -12.99 -6.46 4.43
N HIS A 53 -12.14 -5.56 3.94
CA HIS A 53 -12.45 -4.13 3.87
C HIS A 53 -13.24 -3.82 2.60
N ARG A 54 -14.45 -3.29 2.75
CA ARG A 54 -15.36 -3.06 1.62
C ARG A 54 -14.82 -2.05 0.62
N GLU A 55 -14.08 -1.04 1.08
CA GLU A 55 -13.51 0.00 0.23
C GLU A 55 -12.29 -0.42 -0.59
N ILE A 56 -11.69 -1.60 -0.33
CA ILE A 56 -10.46 -2.03 -1.01
C ILE A 56 -10.77 -3.03 -2.13
N GLU A 57 -10.21 -2.75 -3.32
CA GLU A 57 -10.28 -3.65 -4.47
C GLU A 57 -9.14 -4.66 -4.40
N ARG A 58 -7.90 -4.16 -4.36
CA ARG A 58 -6.66 -4.95 -4.37
C ARG A 58 -5.58 -4.29 -3.51
N PHE A 59 -4.54 -5.06 -3.21
CA PHE A 59 -3.32 -4.54 -2.60
C PHE A 59 -2.10 -5.09 -3.33
N HIS A 60 -1.05 -4.29 -3.34
CA HIS A 60 0.23 -4.59 -3.96
C HIS A 60 1.37 -4.26 -3.00
N ASP A 61 2.52 -4.83 -3.30
CA ASP A 61 3.81 -4.46 -2.71
C ASP A 61 3.88 -4.44 -1.16
N LEU A 62 3.19 -5.39 -0.51
CA LEU A 62 3.22 -5.58 0.94
C LEU A 62 4.64 -5.98 1.40
N ARG A 63 5.21 -5.16 2.28
CA ARG A 63 6.51 -5.38 2.92
C ARG A 63 6.40 -5.16 4.42
N THR A 64 7.07 -6.03 5.18
CA THR A 64 7.18 -5.90 6.64
C THR A 64 8.63 -6.00 7.07
N MET A 65 9.01 -5.20 8.07
CA MET A 65 10.36 -5.17 8.61
C MET A 65 10.31 -5.15 10.13
N VAL A 66 10.77 -6.22 10.76
CA VAL A 66 10.94 -6.31 12.21
C VAL A 66 12.20 -5.56 12.61
N ILE A 67 12.05 -4.49 13.39
CA ILE A 67 13.16 -3.73 13.98
C ILE A 67 13.63 -4.42 15.26
N ASP A 68 12.69 -4.87 16.09
CA ASP A 68 12.94 -5.63 17.32
C ASP A 68 11.69 -6.45 17.72
N ASP A 69 11.74 -7.10 18.88
CA ASP A 69 10.67 -7.97 19.41
C ASP A 69 9.30 -7.28 19.61
N GLN A 70 9.24 -5.94 19.55
CA GLN A 70 8.05 -5.11 19.81
C GLN A 70 7.75 -4.12 18.69
N HIS A 71 8.68 -3.87 17.76
CA HIS A 71 8.57 -2.85 16.74
C HIS A 71 8.70 -3.44 15.34
N THR A 72 7.60 -3.41 14.59
CA THR A 72 7.52 -3.82 13.18
C THR A 72 7.00 -2.66 12.34
N ILE A 73 7.65 -2.40 11.21
CA ILE A 73 7.17 -1.49 10.18
C ILE A 73 6.41 -2.30 9.13
N LEU A 74 5.25 -1.80 8.73
CA LEU A 74 4.45 -2.34 7.62
C LEU A 74 4.26 -1.27 6.55
N VAL A 75 4.56 -1.63 5.30
CA VAL A 75 4.34 -0.78 4.12
C VAL A 75 3.54 -1.56 3.10
N ALA A 76 2.51 -0.95 2.52
CA ALA A 76 1.71 -1.58 1.47
C ALA A 76 1.11 -0.54 0.52
N GLU A 77 0.86 -0.97 -0.71
CA GLU A 77 0.08 -0.21 -1.69
C GLU A 77 -1.33 -0.80 -1.77
N VAL A 78 -2.35 0.04 -1.88
CA VAL A 78 -3.75 -0.38 -2.01
C VAL A 78 -4.44 0.32 -3.17
N GLU A 79 -5.35 -0.40 -3.81
CA GLU A 79 -6.28 0.14 -4.80
C GLU A 79 -7.68 0.21 -4.19
N LEU A 80 -8.31 1.38 -4.29
CA LEU A 80 -9.65 1.62 -3.76
C LEU A 80 -10.72 1.24 -4.79
N ARG A 81 -11.87 0.76 -4.34
CA ARG A 81 -13.04 0.53 -5.21
C ARG A 81 -13.71 1.85 -5.55
N GLU A 82 -13.98 2.08 -6.84
CA GLU A 82 -14.66 3.30 -7.30
C GLU A 82 -16.05 3.45 -6.66
N GLU A 83 -16.87 2.40 -6.63
CA GLU A 83 -18.24 2.48 -6.11
C GLU A 83 -18.26 2.85 -4.63
N ALA A 84 -17.27 2.36 -3.88
CA ALA A 84 -17.14 2.62 -2.46
C ALA A 84 -16.59 4.04 -2.17
N MET A 85 -15.79 4.59 -3.09
CA MET A 85 -15.32 5.97 -3.05
C MET A 85 -16.42 6.96 -3.44
N LEU A 86 -17.25 6.64 -4.43
CA LEU A 86 -18.34 7.48 -4.89
C LEU A 86 -19.52 7.53 -3.90
N ALA A 87 -19.69 6.49 -3.09
CA ALA A 87 -20.77 6.41 -2.10
C ALA A 87 -20.71 7.58 -1.10
N GLY A 88 -21.70 8.47 -1.17
CA GLY A 88 -21.78 9.66 -0.30
C GLY A 88 -20.81 10.79 -0.66
N LEU A 89 -19.94 10.60 -1.66
CA LEU A 89 -18.97 11.62 -2.08
C LEU A 89 -19.66 12.90 -2.55
N HIS A 90 -20.72 12.77 -3.34
CA HIS A 90 -21.48 13.93 -3.84
C HIS A 90 -22.00 14.84 -2.70
N GLN A 91 -22.49 14.24 -1.61
CA GLN A 91 -22.97 14.98 -0.44
C GLN A 91 -21.82 15.70 0.28
N ARG A 92 -20.66 15.06 0.37
CA ARG A 92 -19.45 15.65 0.95
C ARG A 92 -18.90 16.80 0.11
N ILE A 93 -18.91 16.65 -1.21
CA ILE A 93 -18.54 17.72 -2.15
C ILE A 93 -19.46 18.92 -1.95
N ALA A 94 -20.79 18.71 -1.92
CA ALA A 94 -21.74 19.78 -1.70
C ALA A 94 -21.53 20.49 -0.34
N ALA A 95 -21.25 19.73 0.72
CA ALA A 95 -20.96 20.29 2.04
C ALA A 95 -19.66 21.11 2.04
N GLN A 96 -18.59 20.63 1.38
CA GLN A 96 -17.34 21.36 1.22
C GLN A 96 -17.52 22.63 0.36
N GLU A 97 -18.33 22.56 -0.70
CA GLU A 97 -18.65 23.71 -1.54
C GLU A 97 -19.34 24.80 -0.72
N GLU A 98 -20.34 24.44 0.09
CA GLU A 98 -21.05 25.36 0.99
C GLU A 98 -20.09 25.98 2.02
N GLU A 99 -19.24 25.18 2.66
CA GLU A 99 -18.25 25.65 3.62
C GLU A 99 -17.26 26.66 2.99
N LEU A 100 -16.79 26.39 1.76
CA LEU A 100 -15.90 27.28 1.02
C LEU A 100 -16.62 28.58 0.59
N LEU A 101 -17.89 28.50 0.19
CA LEU A 101 -18.69 29.67 -0.19
C LEU A 101 -18.89 30.62 0.99
N LEU A 102 -19.09 30.11 2.21
CA LEU A 102 -19.21 30.92 3.43
C LEU A 102 -17.94 31.74 3.73
N GLN A 103 -16.78 31.30 3.25
CA GLN A 103 -15.51 32.02 3.42
C GLN A 103 -15.32 33.16 2.40
N VAL A 104 -16.18 33.24 1.38
CA VAL A 104 -16.11 34.27 0.34
C VAL A 104 -17.18 35.34 0.53
N ARG A 105 -16.80 36.61 0.31
CA ARG A 105 -17.74 37.75 0.33
C ARG A 105 -18.87 37.53 -0.68
N GLU A 106 -20.11 37.77 -0.25
CA GLU A 106 -21.34 37.57 -1.06
C GLU A 106 -21.25 38.17 -2.47
N ALA A 107 -20.65 39.37 -2.60
CA ALA A 107 -20.50 40.05 -3.89
C ALA A 107 -19.66 39.28 -4.93
N ARG A 108 -18.74 38.40 -4.49
CA ARG A 108 -17.94 37.55 -5.40
C ARG A 108 -18.55 36.18 -5.63
N GLN A 109 -19.50 35.72 -4.81
CA GLN A 109 -20.10 34.39 -4.93
C GLN A 109 -20.89 34.19 -6.24
N ALA A 110 -21.28 35.28 -6.91
CA ALA A 110 -21.94 35.25 -8.22
C ALA A 110 -20.95 35.17 -9.39
N GLU A 111 -19.64 35.28 -9.14
CA GLU A 111 -18.62 35.21 -10.19
C GLU A 111 -18.48 33.77 -10.69
N PRO A 112 -18.70 33.50 -12.00
CA PRO A 112 -18.74 32.13 -12.52
C PRO A 112 -17.41 31.41 -12.37
N ALA A 113 -16.29 32.10 -12.60
CA ALA A 113 -14.95 31.54 -12.46
C ALA A 113 -14.62 31.14 -11.01
N LEU A 114 -15.15 31.88 -10.02
CA LEU A 114 -14.99 31.52 -8.62
C LEU A 114 -15.79 30.25 -8.28
N ARG A 115 -17.02 30.13 -8.77
CA ARG A 115 -17.85 28.94 -8.50
C ARG A 115 -17.24 27.67 -9.07
N GLU A 116 -16.74 27.73 -10.29
CA GLU A 116 -16.03 26.63 -10.93
C GLU A 116 -14.82 26.21 -10.10
N TYR A 117 -13.99 27.17 -9.69
CA TYR A 117 -12.86 26.90 -8.80
C TYR A 117 -13.26 26.28 -7.46
N ILE A 118 -14.33 26.75 -6.83
CA ILE A 118 -14.81 26.21 -5.55
C ILE A 118 -15.32 24.77 -5.73
N ALA A 119 -16.06 24.49 -6.81
CA ALA A 119 -16.56 23.16 -7.11
C ALA A 119 -15.41 22.16 -7.32
N ASP A 120 -14.41 22.53 -8.13
CA ASP A 120 -13.21 21.70 -8.36
C ASP A 120 -12.45 21.45 -7.06
N ARG A 121 -12.26 22.51 -6.26
CA ARG A 121 -11.57 22.42 -4.97
C ARG A 121 -12.32 21.54 -3.99
N ALA A 122 -13.64 21.67 -3.91
CA ALA A 122 -14.49 20.85 -3.05
C ALA A 122 -14.42 19.36 -3.45
N ALA A 123 -14.40 19.06 -4.76
CA ALA A 123 -14.23 17.71 -5.27
C ALA A 123 -12.90 17.09 -4.82
N VAL A 124 -11.79 17.83 -4.98
CA VAL A 124 -10.46 17.38 -4.55
C VAL A 124 -10.40 17.16 -3.04
N GLN A 125 -10.88 18.13 -2.25
CA GLN A 125 -10.85 18.06 -0.79
C GLN A 125 -11.71 16.91 -0.25
N ALA A 126 -12.91 16.72 -0.78
CA ALA A 126 -13.79 15.63 -0.37
C ALA A 126 -13.19 14.25 -0.71
N THR A 127 -12.54 14.13 -1.87
CA THR A 127 -11.88 12.89 -2.29
C THR A 127 -10.69 12.57 -1.40
N LEU A 128 -9.80 13.54 -1.16
CA LEU A 128 -8.64 13.36 -0.28
C LEU A 128 -9.06 12.99 1.14
N ALA A 129 -10.03 13.72 1.70
CA ALA A 129 -10.53 13.42 3.04
C ALA A 129 -11.14 12.02 3.14
N ARG A 130 -11.84 11.55 2.08
CA ARG A 130 -12.39 10.19 2.04
C ARG A 130 -11.27 9.15 2.00
N THR A 131 -10.23 9.40 1.22
CA THR A 131 -9.06 8.51 1.14
C THR A 131 -8.34 8.41 2.48
N GLU A 132 -8.11 9.55 3.15
CA GLU A 132 -7.48 9.58 4.48
C GLU A 132 -8.28 8.79 5.52
N GLU A 133 -9.61 8.93 5.54
CA GLU A 133 -10.48 8.16 6.44
C GLU A 133 -10.34 6.64 6.26
N ILE A 134 -10.20 6.17 5.02
CA ILE A 134 -10.03 4.75 4.71
C ILE A 134 -8.66 4.27 5.18
N ILE A 135 -7.60 5.05 4.92
CA ILE A 135 -6.24 4.75 5.39
C ILE A 135 -6.21 4.67 6.93
N ASP A 136 -6.80 5.65 7.60
CA ASP A 136 -6.88 5.72 9.06
C ASP A 136 -7.63 4.52 9.65
N ASP A 137 -8.71 4.08 9.00
CA ASP A 137 -9.46 2.91 9.46
C ASP A 137 -8.67 1.61 9.27
N LEU A 138 -8.01 1.44 8.12
CA LEU A 138 -7.10 0.32 7.88
C LEU A 138 -5.98 0.27 8.91
N GLU A 139 -5.29 1.39 9.13
CA GLU A 139 -4.22 1.51 10.13
C GLU A 139 -4.71 1.14 11.52
N ARG A 140 -5.88 1.64 11.91
CA ARG A 140 -6.51 1.33 13.20
C ARG A 140 -6.81 -0.15 13.33
N GLN A 141 -7.40 -0.77 12.31
CA GLN A 141 -7.72 -2.20 12.32
C GLN A 141 -6.46 -3.07 12.38
N ILE A 142 -5.41 -2.70 11.66
CA ILE A 142 -4.11 -3.40 11.69
C ILE A 142 -3.49 -3.31 13.08
N ARG A 143 -3.40 -2.11 13.66
CA ARG A 143 -2.83 -1.91 15.01
C ARG A 143 -3.62 -2.61 16.10
N GLN A 144 -4.94 -2.65 16.00
CA GLN A 144 -5.79 -3.38 16.97
C GLN A 144 -5.50 -4.88 16.96
N ARG A 145 -5.25 -5.47 15.79
CA ARG A 145 -5.02 -6.92 15.63
C ARG A 145 -3.54 -7.30 15.77
N CYS A 146 -2.63 -6.36 15.51
CA CYS A 146 -1.19 -6.55 15.60
C CYS A 146 -0.50 -5.35 16.27
N PRO A 147 -0.52 -5.24 17.62
CA PRO A 147 0.02 -4.08 18.34
C PRO A 147 1.53 -3.90 18.19
N GLN A 148 2.25 -4.95 17.80
CA GLN A 148 3.69 -4.93 17.50
C GLN A 148 4.03 -4.15 16.22
N VAL A 149 3.03 -3.79 15.40
CA VAL A 149 3.23 -2.92 14.24
C VAL A 149 3.23 -1.47 14.70
N SER A 150 4.42 -0.90 14.86
CA SER A 150 4.65 0.44 15.38
C SER A 150 4.47 1.52 14.31
N HIS A 151 4.71 1.18 13.03
CA HIS A 151 4.52 2.09 11.91
C HIS A 151 3.80 1.39 10.76
N VAL A 152 2.78 2.04 10.22
CA VAL A 152 1.99 1.57 9.08
C VAL A 152 2.03 2.66 8.04
N THR A 153 2.45 2.33 6.81
CA THR A 153 2.41 3.22 5.66
C THR A 153 1.57 2.56 4.59
N ILE A 154 0.46 3.20 4.23
CA ILE A 154 -0.44 2.71 3.19
C ILE A 154 -0.46 3.76 2.08
N GLU A 155 0.01 3.38 0.90
CA GLU A 155 -0.01 4.22 -0.28
C GLU A 155 -1.20 3.84 -1.16
N VAL A 156 -1.92 4.83 -1.69
CA VAL A 156 -3.05 4.60 -2.58
C VAL A 156 -2.58 4.72 -4.02
N GLN A 157 -2.55 3.59 -4.72
CA GLN A 157 -2.05 3.51 -6.09
C GLN A 157 -3.07 4.03 -7.11
N GLY A 158 -4.36 3.85 -6.81
CA GLY A 158 -5.43 4.30 -7.68
C GLY A 158 -6.81 3.92 -7.18
N ILE A 159 -7.80 4.29 -8.00
CA ILE A 159 -9.20 3.90 -7.84
C ILE A 159 -9.52 2.99 -9.03
N ALA A 160 -9.85 1.73 -8.74
CA ALA A 160 -10.19 0.74 -9.75
C ALA A 160 -11.68 0.88 -10.13
N ALA A 161 -11.94 1.01 -11.42
CA ALA A 161 -13.28 0.93 -11.98
C ALA A 161 -13.76 -0.52 -12.02
N ASP A 162 -15.07 -0.75 -11.84
CA ASP A 162 -15.67 -2.07 -12.03
C ASP A 162 -15.45 -2.56 -13.47
N ASP A 163 -14.64 -3.61 -13.63
CA ASP A 163 -14.35 -4.29 -14.92
C ASP A 163 -15.63 -4.84 -15.60
N SER A 164 -16.78 -4.80 -14.92
CA SER A 164 -18.07 -5.30 -15.37
C SER A 164 -18.71 -4.52 -16.55
N SER A 165 -18.15 -3.39 -17.00
CA SER A 165 -18.78 -2.52 -18.02
C SER A 165 -18.14 -2.47 -19.41
N MET A 166 -17.06 -3.21 -19.70
CA MET A 166 -16.37 -3.17 -21.01
C MET A 166 -16.36 -4.47 -21.82
N THR A 167 -17.39 -5.31 -21.71
CA THR A 167 -17.66 -6.37 -22.71
C THR A 167 -19.02 -6.17 -23.40
N GLN A 168 -19.10 -5.21 -24.32
CA GLN A 168 -20.09 -5.27 -25.39
C GLN A 168 -19.49 -6.05 -26.57
N PRO A 169 -19.96 -7.27 -26.89
CA PRO A 169 -19.73 -7.82 -28.22
C PRO A 169 -20.58 -7.01 -29.21
N THR A 170 -19.91 -6.30 -30.12
CA THR A 170 -20.52 -5.63 -31.26
C THR A 170 -21.31 -6.65 -32.08
N ASN A 171 -22.62 -6.69 -31.87
CA ASN A 171 -23.55 -7.45 -32.70
C ASN A 171 -23.82 -6.63 -33.97
N VAL A 172 -23.03 -6.84 -35.03
CA VAL A 172 -23.35 -6.31 -36.37
C VAL A 172 -24.46 -7.17 -36.96
N ILE A 173 -25.67 -6.63 -36.90
CA ILE A 173 -26.85 -7.09 -37.63
C ILE A 173 -26.55 -6.91 -39.14
N GLY A 174 -26.28 -8.01 -39.83
CA GLY A 174 -26.29 -8.09 -41.29
C GLY A 174 -27.35 -9.09 -41.73
N GLY A 175 -28.53 -8.60 -42.10
CA GLY A 175 -29.61 -9.41 -42.69
C GLY A 175 -29.26 -9.92 -44.10
N PRO A 176 -30.01 -10.90 -44.62
CA PRO A 176 -29.60 -11.71 -45.77
C PRO A 176 -29.93 -11.03 -47.10
N SER A 177 -28.98 -11.04 -48.03
CA SER A 177 -29.27 -10.92 -49.47
C SER A 177 -29.16 -12.32 -50.07
N THR A 178 -30.30 -12.95 -50.26
CA THR A 178 -30.45 -14.19 -51.03
C THR A 178 -30.37 -13.84 -52.51
N GLU A 179 -29.35 -14.33 -53.21
CA GLU A 179 -29.33 -14.42 -54.67
C GLU A 179 -30.14 -15.64 -55.11
N MET A 180 -31.29 -15.41 -55.74
CA MET A 180 -31.80 -16.12 -56.93
C MET A 180 -33.12 -15.50 -57.41
#